data_AF-A0A3M9YX43-F1
#
_entry.id   AF-A0A3M9YX43-F1
#
_cell.length_a   1.000
_cell.length_b   1.000
_cell.length_c   1.000
_cell.angle_alpha   90.00
_cell.angle_beta   90.00
_cell.angle_gamma   90.00
#
_symmetry.space_group_name_H-M   'P 1'
#
loop_
_entity.id
_entity.type
_entity.pdbx_description
1 polymer ?
#
loop_
_entity_poly.entity_id
_entity_poly.type
_entity_poly.pdbx_seq_one_letter_code
_entity_poly.pdbx_strand_id
1 'polypeptide(L)'
;MIRTEQPDMVLCDLHMPILDGMSLLKLIRQDPKIANTFFFIMTAGCEDAAYQEAQRYRVDGWIDKSRIWERIPEIIAGRFR
;
A
#
# COMPACT_ATOMS: atom_id res chain seq x y z
N MET A 1 6.28 -11.52 -9.22
CA MET A 1 7.14 -10.90 -8.19
C MET A 1 6.51 -10.98 -6.81
N ILE A 2 5.40 -10.30 -6.48
CA ILE A 2 4.88 -10.35 -5.10
C ILE A 2 4.53 -11.77 -4.59
N ARG A 3 3.99 -12.63 -5.46
CA ARG A 3 3.70 -14.04 -5.13
C ARG A 3 4.94 -14.91 -4.94
N THR A 4 6.07 -14.52 -5.56
CA THR A 4 7.33 -15.27 -5.52
C THR A 4 8.20 -14.79 -4.36
N GLU A 5 8.36 -13.47 -4.24
CA GLU A 5 9.20 -12.84 -3.21
C GLU A 5 8.52 -12.74 -1.85
N GLN A 6 7.18 -12.71 -1.81
CA GLN A 6 6.37 -12.57 -0.58
C GLN A 6 6.89 -11.49 0.37
N PRO A 7 6.98 -10.22 -0.09
CA PRO A 7 7.55 -9.16 0.72
C PRO A 7 6.69 -8.89 1.96
N ASP A 8 7.36 -8.52 3.05
CA ASP A 8 6.69 -8.06 4.27
C ASP A 8 5.92 -6.75 4.06
N MET A 9 6.41 -5.91 3.14
CA MET A 9 5.85 -4.59 2.84
C MET A 9 5.94 -4.25 1.36
N VAL A 10 4.91 -3.57 0.87
CA VAL A 10 4.80 -3.01 -0.48
C VAL A 10 4.47 -1.53 -0.37
N LEU A 11 5.28 -0.71 -1.03
CA LEU A 11 5.00 0.70 -1.30
C LEU A 11 4.58 0.79 -2.76
N CYS A 12 3.32 1.08 -3.02
CA CYS A 12 2.75 1.05 -4.36
C CYS A 12 2.29 2.44 -4.78
N ASP A 13 2.58 2.85 -6.02
CA ASP A 13 1.95 4.04 -6.58
C ASP A 13 0.44 3.81 -6.79
N LEU A 14 -0.36 4.83 -6.51
CA LEU A 14 -1.78 4.80 -6.79
C LEU A 14 -2.03 4.76 -8.31
N HIS A 15 -1.39 5.66 -9.05
CA HIS A 15 -1.65 5.87 -10.47
C HIS A 15 -0.60 5.15 -11.32
N MET A 16 -0.93 3.93 -11.76
CA MET A 16 -0.08 3.15 -12.66
C MET A 16 -0.85 2.75 -13.92
N PRO A 17 -0.18 2.64 -15.09
CA PRO A 17 -0.82 2.10 -16.29
C PRO A 17 -1.16 0.61 -16.08
N ILE A 18 -2.20 0.15 -16.78
CA ILE A 18 -2.68 -1.24 -16.81
C ILE A 18 -3.35 -1.71 -15.51
N LEU A 19 -2.68 -1.59 -14.37
CA LEU A 19 -3.20 -1.98 -13.06
C LEU A 19 -2.79 -0.95 -12.01
N ASP A 20 -3.78 -0.20 -11.51
CA ASP A 20 -3.56 0.81 -10.48
C ASP A 20 -3.33 0.18 -9.09
N GLY A 21 -2.82 1.00 -8.16
CA GLY A 21 -2.48 0.54 -6.82
C GLY A 21 -3.66 0.03 -6.00
N MET A 22 -4.86 0.56 -6.22
CA MET A 22 -6.10 0.12 -5.55
C MET A 22 -6.54 -1.25 -6.06
N SER A 23 -6.52 -1.45 -7.38
CA SER A 23 -6.82 -2.73 -8.01
C SER A 23 -5.82 -3.80 -7.56
N LEU A 24 -4.53 -3.46 -7.44
CA LEU A 24 -3.52 -4.37 -6.89
C LEU A 24 -3.79 -4.71 -5.42
N LEU A 25 -4.13 -3.73 -4.57
CA LEU A 25 -4.49 -3.98 -3.16
C LEU A 25 -5.64 -4.99 -3.07
N LYS A 26 -6.70 -4.81 -3.86
CA LYS A 26 -7.85 -5.74 -3.89
C LYS A 26 -7.42 -7.17 -4.24
N LEU A 27 -6.56 -7.33 -5.27
CA LEU A 27 -6.05 -8.63 -5.69
C LEU A 27 -5.19 -9.30 -4.61
N ILE A 28 -4.36 -8.52 -3.90
CA ILE A 28 -3.52 -9.03 -2.81
C ILE A 28 -4.38 -9.53 -1.65
N ARG A 29 -5.40 -8.75 -1.25
CA ARG A 29 -6.29 -9.11 -0.14
C ARG A 29 -7.17 -10.32 -0.42
N GLN A 30 -7.37 -10.67 -1.69
CA GLN A 30 -8.07 -11.88 -2.11
C GLN A 30 -7.18 -13.13 -2.11
N ASP A 31 -5.86 -12.99 -2.03
CA ASP A 31 -4.93 -14.12 -2.04
C ASP A 31 -4.44 -14.44 -0.62
N PRO A 32 -4.85 -15.56 0.00
CA PRO A 32 -4.46 -15.92 1.36
C PRO A 32 -2.96 -15.97 1.61
N LYS A 33 -2.14 -16.20 0.57
CA LYS A 33 -0.67 -16.29 0.72
C LYS A 33 -0.01 -14.93 0.95
N ILE A 34 -0.61 -13.86 0.44
CA ILE A 34 -0.06 -12.50 0.47
C ILE A 34 -1.03 -11.48 1.07
N ALA A 35 -2.22 -11.91 1.52
CA ALA A 35 -3.25 -11.04 2.07
C ALA A 35 -2.76 -10.23 3.29
N ASN A 36 -1.75 -10.73 4.01
CA ASN A 36 -1.17 -10.07 5.19
C ASN A 36 0.05 -9.20 4.87
N THR A 37 0.46 -9.07 3.60
CA THR A 37 1.53 -8.15 3.20
C THR A 37 1.12 -6.71 3.53
N PHE A 38 2.01 -5.96 4.18
CA PHE A 38 1.74 -4.57 4.52
C PHE A 38 1.75 -3.73 3.25
N PHE A 39 0.65 -3.04 2.97
CA PHE A 39 0.45 -2.36 1.71
C PHE A 39 0.18 -0.87 1.94
N PHE A 40 1.09 -0.04 1.45
CA PHE A 40 0.98 1.41 1.48
C PHE A 40 0.78 1.94 0.07
N ILE A 41 -0.19 2.83 -0.07
CA ILE A 41 -0.41 3.57 -1.31
C ILE A 41 0.35 4.89 -1.25
N MET A 42 1.01 5.23 -2.34
CA MET A 42 1.72 6.47 -2.56
C MET A 42 1.01 7.31 -3.61
N THR A 43 0.76 8.59 -3.35
CA THR A 43 0.18 9.52 -4.33
C THR A 43 0.83 10.90 -4.23
N ALA A 44 0.64 11.74 -5.25
CA ALA A 44 0.99 13.15 -5.22
C ALA A 44 -0.27 13.98 -4.97
N GLY A 45 -0.65 14.16 -3.69
CA GLY A 45 -1.83 14.94 -3.30
C GLY A 45 -2.82 14.19 -2.39
N CYS A 46 -3.95 14.84 -2.11
CA CYS A 46 -5.01 14.31 -1.25
C CYS A 46 -6.18 13.79 -2.10
N GLU A 47 -6.43 12.49 -2.04
CA GLU A 47 -7.53 11.83 -2.75
C GLU A 47 -8.45 11.13 -1.75
N ASP A 48 -9.23 11.93 -1.02
CA ASP A 48 -10.04 11.46 0.12
C ASP A 48 -10.97 10.30 -0.24
N ALA A 49 -11.58 10.33 -1.44
CA ALA A 49 -12.46 9.27 -1.90
C ALA A 49 -11.71 7.94 -2.11
N ALA A 50 -10.52 7.98 -2.71
CA ALA A 50 -9.69 6.80 -2.93
C ALA A 50 -9.17 6.25 -1.59
N TYR A 51 -8.79 7.13 -0.66
CA TYR A 51 -8.39 6.73 0.68
C TYR A 51 -9.52 6.01 1.44
N GLN A 52 -10.75 6.54 1.40
CA GLN A 52 -11.90 5.88 2.03
C GLN A 52 -12.21 4.52 1.42
N GLU A 53 -12.06 4.37 0.10
CA GLU A 53 -12.20 3.07 -0.54
C GLU A 53 -11.10 2.11 -0.07
N ALA A 54 -9.85 2.58 0.03
CA ALA A 54 -8.70 1.76 0.39
C ALA A 54 -8.84 1.20 1.81
N GLN A 55 -9.41 1.97 2.73
CA GLN A 55 -9.73 1.53 4.08
C GLN A 55 -10.66 0.31 4.12
N ARG A 56 -11.63 0.22 3.19
CA ARG A 56 -12.52 -0.95 3.09
C ARG A 56 -11.78 -2.24 2.77
N TYR A 57 -10.64 -2.12 2.10
CA TYR A 57 -9.75 -3.23 1.74
C TYR A 57 -8.54 -3.36 2.68
N ARG A 58 -8.59 -2.74 3.87
CA ARG A 58 -7.53 -2.80 4.89
C ARG A 58 -6.17 -2.40 4.30
N VAL A 59 -6.12 -1.25 3.64
CA VAL A 59 -4.83 -0.59 3.35
C VAL A 59 -4.13 -0.26 4.67
N ASP A 60 -2.82 -0.47 4.75
CA ASP A 60 -2.06 -0.24 5.98
C ASP A 60 -1.65 1.23 6.12
N GLY A 61 -1.56 1.96 5.01
CA GLY A 61 -1.39 3.40 5.06
C GLY A 61 -1.38 4.09 3.69
N TRP A 62 -1.30 5.40 3.78
CA TRP A 62 -1.31 6.32 2.66
C TRP A 62 -0.20 7.35 2.84
N ILE A 63 0.61 7.54 1.81
CA ILE A 63 1.84 8.33 1.88
C ILE A 63 1.85 9.33 0.72
N ASP A 64 2.06 10.61 1.03
CA ASP A 64 2.42 11.58 0.01
C ASP A 64 3.84 11.27 -0.46
N LYS A 65 4.02 11.06 -1.78
CA LYS A 65 5.32 10.76 -2.39
C LYS A 65 6.41 11.76 -2.03
N SER A 66 6.07 13.04 -1.87
CA SER A 66 7.01 14.10 -1.49
C SER A 66 7.49 13.98 -0.03
N ARG A 67 6.77 13.23 0.81
CA ARG A 67 7.03 13.08 2.25
C ARG A 67 7.46 11.65 2.62
N ILE A 68 7.72 10.79 1.64
CA ILE A 68 8.03 9.38 1.88
C ILE A 68 9.19 9.19 2.86
N TRP A 69 10.25 9.97 2.71
CA TRP A 69 11.46 9.87 3.53
C TRP A 69 11.23 10.25 4.99
N GLU A 70 10.26 11.12 5.27
CA GLU A 70 9.85 11.47 6.63
C GLU A 70 9.05 10.35 7.28
N ARG A 71 8.24 9.63 6.49
CA ARG A 71 7.28 8.64 6.99
C ARG A 71 7.82 7.23 7.12
N ILE A 72 8.80 6.84 6.30
CA ILE A 72 9.37 5.48 6.31
C ILE A 72 9.82 5.04 7.70
N PRO A 73 10.61 5.84 8.48
CA PRO A 73 11.06 5.41 9.79
C PRO A 73 9.90 5.10 10.75
N GLU A 74 8.85 5.91 10.76
CA GLU A 74 7.65 5.70 11.58
C GLU A 74 6.93 4.41 11.20
N ILE A 75 6.78 4.18 9.90
CA ILE A 75 6.09 3.01 9.34
C ILE A 75 6.83 1.71 9.70
N ILE A 76 8.15 1.70 9.52
CA ILE A 76 8.98 0.55 9.87
C ILE A 76 8.96 0.32 11.39
N ALA A 77 9.12 1.38 12.19
CA ALA A 77 9.13 1.28 13.65
C ALA A 77 7.79 0.79 14.23
N GLY A 78 6.66 1.09 13.58
CA GLY A 78 5.34 0.62 14.01
C GLY A 78 5.09 -0.87 13.74
N ARG A 79 5.83 -1.48 12.81
CA ARG A 79 5.59 -2.84 12.32
C ARG A 79 6.43 -3.93 12.99
N PHE A 80 7.67 -3.61 13.34
CA PHE A 80 8.67 -4.57 13.85
C PHE A 80 8.89 -4.47 15.37
N ARG A 81 7.87 -4.06 16.12
CA ARG A 81 7.86 -4.18 17.58
C ARG A 81 7.46 -5.57 18.03
#